data_AF-A0AA35PW68-F1
#
_entry.id   AF-A0AA35PW68-F1
#
_cell.length_a   1.000
_cell.length_b   1.000
_cell.length_c   1.000
_cell.angle_alpha   90.00
_cell.angle_beta   90.00
_cell.angle_gamma   90.00
#
_symmetry.space_group_name_H-M   'P 1'
#
loop_
_entity.id
_entity.type
_entity.pdbx_description
1 polymer ?
#
loop_
_entity_poly.entity_id
_entity_poly.type
_entity_poly.pdbx_seq_one_letter_code
_entity_poly.pdbx_strand_id
1 'polypeptide(L)'
;MLKTSMVLAKALVEKESSFGEPSDPDKPTPLPYVELHKARQIMTRADFIQRLDRINILTIDTNATVRADSVVMQKVFHDICMTEGFDEHLEATLERLDELEGLGRTSEVTFKDLNGGGGYQATIDKDASGRKGIFVSLKPPPN
;
A
#
# COMPACT_ATOMS: atom_id res chain seq x y z
N MET A 1 -6.20 3.76 3.20
CA MET A 1 -7.56 3.76 2.62
C MET A 1 -7.62 4.57 1.32
N LEU A 2 -7.35 5.89 1.31
CA LEU A 2 -7.32 6.70 0.06
C LEU A 2 -6.06 6.53 -0.80
N LYS A 3 -4.96 6.08 -0.19
CA LYS A 3 -3.64 5.93 -0.86
C LYS A 3 -3.72 5.10 -2.12
N THR A 4 -4.39 3.97 -1.97
CA THR A 4 -4.39 2.95 -2.99
C THR A 4 -5.38 3.20 -4.12
N SER A 5 -6.47 3.92 -3.82
CA SER A 5 -7.38 4.42 -4.85
C SER A 5 -6.69 5.39 -5.81
N MET A 6 -5.75 6.21 -5.33
CA MET A 6 -5.01 7.14 -6.19
C MET A 6 -3.99 6.43 -7.07
N VAL A 7 -3.35 5.36 -6.60
CA VAL A 7 -2.47 4.52 -7.45
C VAL A 7 -3.26 3.86 -8.58
N LEU A 8 -4.46 3.36 -8.29
CA LEU A 8 -5.35 2.82 -9.32
C LEU A 8 -5.84 3.91 -10.29
N ALA A 9 -6.19 5.09 -9.79
CA ALA A 9 -6.59 6.22 -10.62
C ALA A 9 -5.45 6.64 -11.57
N LYS A 10 -4.22 6.76 -11.07
CA LYS A 10 -3.01 7.02 -11.87
C LYS A 10 -2.83 5.95 -12.95
N ALA A 11 -2.96 4.68 -12.61
CA ALA A 11 -2.85 3.58 -13.58
C ALA A 11 -3.93 3.62 -14.68
N LEU A 12 -5.13 4.14 -14.38
CA LEU A 12 -6.18 4.37 -15.37
C LEU A 12 -5.83 5.56 -16.27
N VAL A 13 -5.32 6.66 -15.71
CA VAL A 13 -4.90 7.86 -16.45
C VAL A 13 -3.74 7.53 -17.40
N GLU A 14 -2.72 6.79 -16.94
CA GLU A 14 -1.60 6.34 -17.78
C GLU A 14 -2.07 5.50 -18.98
N LYS A 15 -3.17 4.77 -18.81
CA LYS A 15 -3.78 3.96 -19.87
C LYS A 15 -4.59 4.77 -20.88
N GLU A 16 -5.00 6.00 -20.58
CA GLU A 16 -5.77 6.85 -21.51
C GLU A 16 -5.06 6.97 -22.86
N SER A 17 -3.74 7.15 -22.87
CA SER A 17 -2.94 7.25 -24.10
C SER A 17 -3.05 6.02 -25.00
N SER A 18 -3.35 4.84 -24.44
CA SER A 18 -3.52 3.59 -25.17
C SER A 18 -4.95 3.40 -25.68
N PHE A 19 -5.92 4.05 -25.05
CA PHE A 19 -7.33 4.06 -25.43
C PHE A 19 -7.57 5.34 -26.23
N GLY A 20 -7.17 5.32 -27.49
CA GLY A 20 -7.23 6.47 -28.39
C GLY A 20 -8.65 7.06 -28.52
N GLU A 21 -8.71 8.23 -29.17
CA GLU A 21 -9.97 8.91 -29.41
C GLU A 21 -10.97 8.01 -30.16
N PRO A 22 -12.28 8.15 -29.86
CA PRO A 22 -13.30 7.36 -30.53
C PRO A 22 -13.20 7.58 -32.05
N SER A 23 -13.18 6.48 -32.80
CA SER A 23 -13.10 6.54 -34.27
C SER A 23 -14.35 7.12 -34.93
N ASP A 24 -15.41 7.34 -34.15
CA ASP A 24 -16.72 7.78 -34.57
C ASP A 24 -17.23 8.83 -33.56
N PRO A 25 -17.52 10.08 -33.98
CA PRO A 25 -17.92 11.16 -33.08
C PRO A 25 -19.27 10.92 -32.38
N ASP A 26 -20.11 10.02 -32.89
CA ASP A 26 -21.39 9.66 -32.26
C ASP A 26 -21.23 8.56 -31.19
N LYS A 27 -20.04 7.95 -31.06
CA LYS A 27 -19.78 6.91 -30.06
C LYS A 27 -19.17 7.50 -28.79
N PRO A 28 -19.55 6.97 -27.61
CA PRO A 28 -18.94 7.39 -26.37
C PRO A 28 -17.44 7.09 -26.37
N THR A 29 -16.64 8.05 -25.89
CA THR A 29 -15.19 7.89 -25.72
C THR A 29 -14.90 6.62 -24.90
N PRO A 30 -14.06 5.71 -25.41
CA PRO A 30 -13.73 4.49 -24.68
C PRO A 30 -12.99 4.86 -23.39
N LEU A 31 -13.51 4.40 -22.27
CA LEU A 31 -12.86 4.60 -20.97
C LEU A 31 -11.71 3.59 -20.79
N PRO A 32 -10.57 4.03 -20.23
CA PRO A 32 -9.51 3.12 -19.86
C PRO A 32 -10.01 2.15 -18.78
N TYR A 33 -9.51 0.92 -18.85
CA TYR A 33 -9.83 -0.10 -17.86
C TYR A 33 -8.61 -0.95 -17.50
N VAL A 34 -8.71 -1.60 -16.35
CA VAL A 34 -7.79 -2.64 -15.89
C VAL A 34 -8.57 -3.91 -15.53
N GLU A 35 -7.96 -5.08 -15.69
CA GLU A 35 -8.58 -6.31 -15.24
C GLU A 35 -8.69 -6.33 -13.71
N LEU A 36 -9.78 -6.87 -13.16
CA LEU A 36 -10.08 -6.85 -11.73
C LEU A 36 -8.96 -7.50 -10.89
N HIS A 37 -8.33 -8.56 -11.39
CA HIS A 37 -7.21 -9.17 -10.69
C HIS A 37 -5.98 -8.25 -10.64
N LYS A 38 -5.70 -7.50 -11.70
CA LYS A 38 -4.63 -6.48 -11.73
C LYS A 38 -4.97 -5.29 -10.85
N ALA A 39 -6.22 -4.83 -10.88
CA ALA A 39 -6.71 -3.78 -10.00
C ALA A 39 -6.50 -4.18 -8.53
N ARG A 40 -6.78 -5.44 -8.16
CA ARG A 40 -6.53 -5.97 -6.81
C ARG A 40 -5.05 -6.03 -6.44
N GLN A 41 -4.18 -6.35 -7.40
CA GLN A 41 -2.72 -6.35 -7.19
C GLN A 41 -2.21 -4.94 -6.96
N ILE A 42 -2.54 -4.01 -7.85
CA ILE A 42 -2.20 -2.58 -7.72
C ILE A 42 -2.75 -2.05 -6.40
N MET A 43 -3.96 -2.48 -6.03
CA MET A 43 -4.61 -1.96 -4.85
C MET A 43 -4.16 -2.55 -3.51
N THR A 44 -3.40 -3.65 -3.48
CA THR A 44 -2.94 -4.39 -2.28
C THR A 44 -4.02 -4.79 -1.23
N ARG A 45 -5.24 -4.26 -1.31
CA ARG A 45 -6.42 -4.43 -0.46
C ARG A 45 -7.66 -4.52 -1.34
N ALA A 46 -7.99 -5.76 -1.72
CA ALA A 46 -9.05 -6.08 -2.67
C ALA A 46 -10.47 -5.71 -2.19
N ASP A 47 -10.68 -5.55 -0.88
CA ASP A 47 -11.95 -5.19 -0.26
C ASP A 47 -12.41 -3.76 -0.61
N PHE A 48 -11.48 -2.84 -0.93
CA PHE A 48 -11.83 -1.45 -1.23
C PHE A 48 -12.43 -1.24 -2.60
N ILE A 49 -12.09 -2.07 -3.58
CA ILE A 49 -12.60 -1.93 -4.95
C ILE A 49 -14.13 -1.99 -4.95
N GLN A 50 -14.70 -2.94 -4.19
CA GLN A 50 -16.16 -3.05 -4.04
C GLN A 50 -16.78 -1.84 -3.33
N ARG A 51 -16.03 -1.18 -2.43
CA ARG A 51 -16.51 0.03 -1.78
C ARG A 51 -16.52 1.22 -2.73
N LEU A 52 -15.50 1.37 -3.56
CA LEU A 52 -15.40 2.43 -4.58
C LEU A 52 -16.47 2.26 -5.66
N ASP A 53 -16.78 1.02 -6.01
CA ASP A 53 -17.89 0.65 -6.89
C ASP A 53 -19.25 1.09 -6.32
N ARG A 54 -19.52 0.75 -5.05
CA ARG A 54 -20.77 1.15 -4.38
C ARG A 54 -20.99 2.65 -4.21
N ILE A 55 -19.92 3.46 -4.26
CA ILE A 55 -20.02 4.92 -4.15
C ILE A 55 -19.80 5.64 -5.50
N ASN A 56 -19.86 4.91 -6.62
CA ASN A 56 -19.79 5.44 -7.98
C ASN A 56 -18.48 6.22 -8.28
N ILE A 57 -17.35 5.76 -7.73
CA ILE A 57 -16.02 6.27 -8.10
C ILE A 57 -15.41 5.39 -9.20
N LEU A 58 -15.61 4.08 -9.08
CA LEU A 58 -15.20 3.09 -10.06
C LEU A 58 -16.42 2.25 -10.47
N THR A 59 -16.34 1.55 -11.58
CA THR A 59 -17.31 0.50 -11.94
C THR A 59 -16.58 -0.81 -12.18
N ILE A 60 -17.08 -1.89 -11.59
CA ILE A 60 -16.69 -3.26 -11.91
C ILE A 60 -17.65 -3.79 -13.00
N ASP A 61 -17.13 -4.01 -14.20
CA ASP A 61 -17.91 -4.57 -15.30
C ASP A 61 -18.07 -6.09 -15.16
N THR A 62 -19.09 -6.61 -15.84
CA THR A 62 -19.39 -8.02 -16.05
C THR A 62 -18.20 -8.82 -16.62
N ASN A 63 -17.33 -8.17 -17.39
CA ASN A 63 -16.09 -8.75 -17.92
C ASN A 63 -14.93 -8.80 -16.90
N ALA A 64 -15.22 -8.59 -15.61
CA ALA A 64 -14.23 -8.48 -14.54
C ALA A 64 -13.14 -7.43 -14.86
N THR A 65 -13.56 -6.27 -15.38
CA THR A 65 -12.70 -5.10 -15.57
C THR A 65 -13.14 -3.98 -14.63
N VAL A 66 -12.19 -3.11 -14.28
CA VAL A 66 -12.40 -1.95 -13.41
C VAL A 66 -12.06 -0.72 -14.23
N ARG A 67 -12.99 0.24 -14.26
CA ARG A 67 -12.86 1.53 -14.93
C ARG A 67 -13.40 2.66 -14.03
N ALA A 68 -13.19 3.90 -14.42
CA ALA A 68 -13.91 5.03 -13.83
C ALA A 68 -15.43 4.88 -14.07
N ASP A 69 -16.23 5.39 -13.13
CA ASP A 69 -17.69 5.30 -13.21
C ASP A 69 -18.28 6.07 -14.40
N SER A 70 -17.62 7.15 -14.80
CA SER A 70 -18.02 7.98 -15.93
C SER A 70 -16.83 8.67 -16.60
N VAL A 71 -17.05 9.23 -17.79
CA VAL A 71 -16.09 10.11 -18.48
C VAL A 71 -15.73 11.33 -17.62
N VAL A 72 -16.69 11.86 -16.87
CA VAL A 72 -16.44 12.99 -15.95
C VAL A 72 -15.52 12.56 -14.81
N MET A 73 -15.75 11.38 -14.22
CA MET A 73 -14.88 10.85 -13.17
C MET A 73 -13.46 10.57 -13.68
N GLN A 74 -13.34 10.04 -14.89
CA GLN A 74 -12.04 9.83 -15.53
C GLN A 74 -11.29 11.15 -15.72
N LYS A 75 -11.99 12.20 -16.19
CA LYS A 75 -11.41 13.55 -16.30
C LYS A 75 -10.97 14.11 -14.94
N VAL A 76 -11.74 13.87 -13.87
CA VAL A 76 -11.34 14.26 -12.51
C VAL A 76 -10.06 13.53 -12.09
N PHE A 77 -9.92 12.24 -12.38
CA PHE A 77 -8.67 11.52 -12.12
C PHE A 77 -7.50 12.12 -12.90
N HIS A 78 -7.68 12.39 -14.19
CA HIS A 78 -6.67 13.05 -15.01
C HIS A 78 -6.25 14.40 -14.40
N ASP A 79 -7.22 15.27 -14.09
CA ASP A 79 -6.94 16.62 -13.55
C ASP A 79 -6.20 16.55 -12.20
N ILE A 80 -6.55 15.59 -11.33
CA ILE A 80 -5.84 15.37 -10.06
C ILE A 80 -4.43 14.83 -10.30
N CYS A 81 -4.27 13.82 -11.16
CA CYS A 81 -2.96 13.21 -11.44
C CYS A 81 -2.00 14.17 -12.17
N MET A 82 -2.52 15.14 -12.91
CA MET A 82 -1.73 16.17 -13.60
C MET A 82 -1.45 17.40 -12.73
N THR A 83 -1.91 17.41 -11.47
CA THR A 83 -1.59 18.49 -10.54
C THR A 83 -0.08 18.49 -10.26
N GLU A 84 0.54 19.68 -10.28
CA GLU A 84 1.97 19.84 -9.99
C GLU A 84 2.32 19.24 -8.62
N GLY A 85 3.39 18.44 -8.56
CA GLY A 85 3.82 17.75 -7.34
C GLY A 85 2.97 16.54 -6.92
N PHE A 86 1.94 16.15 -7.69
CA PHE A 86 1.09 15.00 -7.36
C PHE A 86 1.91 13.71 -7.17
N ASP A 87 2.83 13.43 -8.09
CA ASP A 87 3.65 12.22 -8.05
C ASP A 87 4.58 12.18 -6.84
N GLU A 88 5.20 13.30 -6.51
CA GLU A 88 6.09 13.45 -5.34
C GLU A 88 5.30 13.29 -4.04
N HIS A 89 4.10 13.89 -3.96
CA HIS A 89 3.22 13.74 -2.81
C HIS A 89 2.67 12.32 -2.67
N LEU A 90 2.34 11.66 -3.78
CA LEU A 90 1.89 10.28 -3.79
C LEU A 90 3.01 9.37 -3.27
N GLU A 91 4.22 9.51 -3.80
CA GLU A 91 5.38 8.71 -3.40
C GLU A 91 5.72 8.94 -1.92
N ALA A 92 5.84 10.19 -1.48
CA ALA A 92 6.10 10.51 -0.07
C ALA A 92 5.02 9.96 0.88
N THR A 93 3.76 9.89 0.41
CA THR A 93 2.67 9.30 1.19
C THR A 93 2.77 7.78 1.27
N LEU A 94 3.22 7.12 0.19
CA LEU A 94 3.45 5.68 0.16
C LEU A 94 4.66 5.30 1.03
N GLU A 95 5.80 5.99 0.87
CA GLU A 95 7.02 5.76 1.65
C GLU A 95 6.78 5.90 3.15
N ARG A 96 6.09 6.97 3.58
CA ARG A 96 5.74 7.18 4.98
C ARG A 96 4.90 6.06 5.57
N LEU A 97 4.15 5.32 4.75
CA LEU A 97 3.36 4.20 5.23
C LEU A 97 4.15 2.94 5.37
N ASP A 98 5.01 2.68 4.41
CA ASP A 98 5.92 1.55 4.47
C ASP A 98 6.84 1.69 5.69
N GLU A 99 7.28 2.91 6.02
CA GLU A 99 7.97 3.22 7.28
C GLU A 99 7.13 2.89 8.52
N LEU A 100 5.85 3.31 8.57
CA LEU A 100 4.97 3.03 9.71
C LEU A 100 4.65 1.55 9.86
N GLU A 101 4.42 0.82 8.76
CA GLU A 101 4.20 -0.62 8.77
C GLU A 101 5.47 -1.38 9.16
N GLY A 102 6.65 -0.89 8.75
CA GLY A 102 7.96 -1.40 9.19
C GLY A 102 8.22 -1.21 10.70
N LEU A 103 7.85 -0.04 11.24
CA LEU A 103 7.96 0.25 12.68
C LEU A 103 6.99 -0.60 13.53
N GLY A 104 5.79 -0.86 13.01
CA GLY A 104 4.81 -1.75 13.65
C GLY A 104 5.29 -3.19 13.76
N ARG A 105 5.96 -3.71 12.72
CA ARG A 105 6.52 -5.08 12.70
C ARG A 105 7.69 -5.25 13.67
N THR A 106 8.58 -4.26 13.77
CA THR A 106 9.71 -4.31 14.73
C THR A 106 9.23 -4.25 16.18
N SER A 107 8.13 -3.56 16.44
CA SER A 107 7.49 -3.54 17.76
C SER A 107 6.84 -4.90 18.10
N GLU A 108 6.11 -5.52 17.17
CA GLU A 108 5.46 -6.83 17.41
C GLU A 108 6.50 -7.96 17.62
N VAL A 109 7.62 -7.94 16.89
CA VAL A 109 8.74 -8.88 17.11
C VAL A 109 9.32 -8.71 18.52
N THR A 110 9.48 -7.47 18.98
CA THR A 110 9.99 -7.18 20.33
C THR A 110 9.04 -7.65 21.44
N PHE A 111 7.71 -7.51 21.24
CA PHE A 111 6.72 -7.97 22.23
C PHE A 111 6.51 -9.48 22.23
N LYS A 112 6.57 -10.17 21.09
CA LYS A 112 6.49 -11.64 21.03
C LYS A 112 7.63 -12.31 21.79
N ASP A 113 8.80 -11.68 21.85
CA ASP A 113 9.95 -12.16 22.63
C ASP A 113 9.80 -11.90 24.15
N LEU A 114 8.96 -10.93 24.54
CA LEU A 114 8.68 -10.55 25.93
C LEU A 114 7.45 -11.26 26.54
N ASN A 115 6.52 -11.72 25.72
CA ASN A 115 5.24 -12.27 26.17
C ASN A 115 5.34 -13.70 26.74
N GLY A 116 6.54 -14.29 26.79
CA GLY A 116 6.84 -15.58 27.43
C GLY A 116 7.23 -15.47 28.91
N GLY A 117 7.09 -14.31 29.55
CA GLY A 117 7.28 -14.15 31.01
C GLY A 117 8.72 -14.28 31.51
N GLY A 118 9.72 -14.26 30.63
CA GLY A 118 11.13 -14.31 31.00
C GLY A 118 11.71 -12.92 31.19
N GLY A 119 12.16 -12.59 32.41
CA GLY A 119 13.00 -11.41 32.65
C GLY A 119 14.43 -11.64 32.15
N TYR A 120 15.08 -10.60 31.63
CA TYR A 120 16.50 -10.66 31.25
C TYR A 120 17.38 -10.32 32.46
N GLN A 121 18.28 -11.23 32.84
CA GLN A 121 19.31 -10.97 33.85
C GLN A 121 20.64 -10.70 33.16
N ALA A 122 21.07 -9.43 33.13
CA ALA A 122 22.39 -9.04 32.67
C ALA A 122 23.39 -9.16 33.82
N THR A 123 24.16 -10.25 33.88
CA THR A 123 25.29 -10.40 34.80
C THR A 123 26.58 -9.92 34.15
N ILE A 124 27.26 -8.97 34.80
CA ILE A 124 28.58 -8.48 34.38
C ILE A 124 29.63 -9.27 35.15
N ASP A 125 30.15 -10.33 34.56
CA ASP A 125 31.29 -11.06 35.13
C ASP A 125 32.62 -10.49 34.63
N LYS A 126 33.60 -10.41 35.53
CA LYS A 126 34.97 -10.05 35.21
C LYS A 126 35.75 -11.34 35.01
N ASP A 127 36.28 -11.55 33.81
CA ASP A 127 37.12 -12.70 33.51
C ASP A 127 38.44 -12.66 34.32
N ALA A 128 38.97 -13.82 34.67
CA ALA A 128 40.19 -13.98 35.50
C ALA A 128 41.48 -13.39 34.87
N SER A 129 41.40 -12.81 33.68
CA SER A 129 42.51 -12.17 32.93
C SER A 129 42.34 -10.64 32.74
N GLY A 130 41.44 -10.00 33.48
CA GLY A 130 41.39 -8.52 33.57
C GLY A 130 40.90 -7.78 32.31
N ARG A 131 40.40 -8.48 31.29
CA ARG A 131 39.77 -7.87 30.12
C ARG A 131 38.25 -7.83 30.32
N LYS A 132 37.66 -6.63 30.24
CA LYS A 132 36.21 -6.41 30.34
C LYS A 132 35.53 -6.93 29.06
N GLY A 133 35.17 -8.21 29.03
CA GLY A 133 34.20 -8.75 28.07
C GLY A 133 32.79 -8.59 28.64
N ILE A 134 31.88 -7.97 27.88
CA ILE A 134 30.45 -7.98 28.23
C ILE A 134 29.87 -9.26 27.64
N PHE A 135 29.67 -10.26 28.49
CA PHE A 135 28.99 -11.50 28.10
C PHE A 135 27.52 -11.39 28.52
N VAL A 136 26.62 -11.34 27.52
CA VAL A 136 25.18 -11.38 27.75
C VAL A 136 24.72 -12.83 27.59
N SER A 137 24.42 -13.49 28.71
CA SER A 137 23.92 -14.86 28.72
C SER A 137 22.40 -14.89 28.85
N LEU A 138 21.73 -15.53 27.89
CA LEU A 138 20.28 -15.69 27.85
C LEU A 138 19.91 -16.99 28.54
N LYS A 139 19.17 -16.92 29.65
CA LYS A 139 18.66 -18.12 30.33
C LYS A 139 17.13 -18.06 30.39
N PRO A 140 16.42 -19.08 29.86
CA PRO A 140 14.98 -19.15 30.02
C PRO A 140 14.63 -19.35 31.51
N PRO A 141 13.48 -18.83 31.97
CA PRO A 141 13.06 -18.98 33.37
C PRO A 141 12.88 -20.47 33.72
N PRO A 142 13.28 -20.89 34.93
CA PRO A 142 13.05 -22.26 35.38
C PRO A 142 11.54 -22.51 35.54
N ASN A 143 11.09 -23.66 35.02
CA ASN A 143 9.72 -24.17 35.20
C ASN A 143 9.35 -24.35 36.67
#